data_AF-A0A2W2FAN4-F1
#
_entry.id   AF-A0A2W2FAN4-F1
#
_cell.length_a   1.000
_cell.length_b   1.000
_cell.length_c   1.000
_cell.angle_alpha   90.00
_cell.angle_beta   90.00
_cell.angle_gamma   90.00
#
_symmetry.space_group_name_H-M   'P 1'
#
loop_
_entity.id
_entity.type
_entity.pdbx_description
1 polymer ?
#
loop_
_entity_poly.entity_id
_entity_poly.type
_entity_poly.pdbx_seq_one_letter_code
_entity_poly.pdbx_strand_id
1 'polypeptide(L)'
;MSQILTDQDLRTLLIAVGLSPGVPDESLALTFEELDLDSLARMEIATRIQEKFGVDVEDDLVAETSPQQAKHLVNQRLESAA
;
A
#
# COMPACT_ATOMS: atom_id res chain seq x y z
N MET A 1 2.77 -20.15 8.15
CA MET A 1 1.53 -19.51 7.64
C MET A 1 1.97 -18.44 6.68
N SER A 2 1.60 -18.54 5.40
CA SER A 2 1.96 -17.51 4.42
C SER A 2 1.22 -16.22 4.77
N GLN A 3 1.95 -15.14 5.03
CA GLN A 3 1.32 -13.83 5.19
C GLN A 3 0.91 -13.28 3.83
N ILE A 4 -0.22 -12.58 3.77
CA ILE A 4 -0.72 -11.91 2.58
C ILE A 4 -1.30 -10.56 3.00
N LEU A 5 -1.03 -9.52 2.22
CA LEU A 5 -1.66 -8.22 2.35
C LEU A 5 -3.04 -8.27 1.68
N THR A 6 -4.10 -8.20 2.48
CA THR A 6 -5.49 -8.23 2.01
C THR A 6 -5.99 -6.85 1.59
N ASP A 7 -7.13 -6.78 0.89
CA ASP A 7 -7.77 -5.49 0.57
C ASP A 7 -8.19 -4.71 1.83
N GLN A 8 -8.61 -5.41 2.89
CA GLN A 8 -8.94 -4.78 4.16
C GLN A 8 -7.69 -4.19 4.85
N ASP A 9 -6.55 -4.88 4.77
CA ASP A 9 -5.28 -4.36 5.28
C ASP A 9 -4.85 -3.12 4.50
N LEU A 10 -4.89 -3.19 3.16
CA LEU A 10 -4.60 -2.07 2.29
C LEU A 10 -5.49 -0.86 2.62
N ARG A 11 -6.80 -1.08 2.75
CA ARG A 11 -7.78 -0.07 3.14
C ARG A 11 -7.40 0.61 4.46
N THR A 12 -7.04 -0.20 5.45
CA THR A 12 -6.68 0.27 6.79
C THR A 12 -5.41 1.12 6.75
N LEU A 13 -4.40 0.70 5.99
CA LEU A 13 -3.15 1.44 5.79
C LEU A 13 -3.42 2.81 5.16
N LEU A 14 -4.20 2.85 4.08
CA LEU A 14 -4.52 4.08 3.35
C LEU A 14 -5.33 5.06 4.21
N ILE A 15 -6.35 4.58 4.93
CA ILE A 15 -7.15 5.44 5.82
C ILE A 15 -6.26 6.06 6.89
N ALA A 16 -5.34 5.28 7.44
CA ALA A 16 -4.48 5.75 8.51
C ALA A 16 -3.35 6.68 8.03
N VAL A 17 -3.23 6.96 6.72
CA VAL A 17 -2.36 8.03 6.17
C VAL A 17 -3.15 9.18 5.54
N GLY A 18 -4.48 9.20 5.72
CA GLY A 18 -5.34 10.33 5.32
C GLY A 18 -6.32 10.04 4.17
N LEU A 19 -6.35 8.83 3.60
CA LEU A 19 -7.37 8.50 2.60
C LEU A 19 -8.77 8.49 3.25
N SER A 20 -9.73 9.16 2.62
CA SER A 20 -11.10 9.19 3.13
C SER A 20 -11.73 7.78 3.13
N PRO A 21 -12.40 7.35 4.22
CA PRO A 21 -13.06 6.05 4.29
C PRO A 21 -14.23 5.91 3.31
N GLY A 22 -14.71 7.01 2.73
CA GLY A 22 -15.77 7.00 1.71
C GLY A 22 -15.29 6.74 0.28
N VAL A 23 -13.97 6.63 0.05
CA VAL A 23 -13.41 6.35 -1.29
C VAL A 23 -13.87 4.97 -1.78
N PRO A 24 -14.35 4.81 -3.03
CA PRO A 24 -14.74 3.49 -3.52
C PRO A 24 -13.50 2.64 -3.82
N ASP A 25 -13.62 1.31 -3.71
CA ASP A 25 -12.47 0.40 -3.90
C ASP A 25 -11.90 0.47 -5.33
N GLU A 26 -12.71 0.87 -6.31
CA GLU A 26 -12.27 1.11 -7.69
C GLU A 26 -11.27 2.27 -7.81
N SER A 27 -11.32 3.25 -6.90
CA SER A 27 -10.34 4.35 -6.85
C SER A 27 -8.96 3.87 -6.40
N LEU A 28 -8.82 2.67 -5.82
CA LEU A 28 -7.51 2.12 -5.46
C LEU A 28 -6.68 1.70 -6.68
N ALA A 29 -7.26 1.74 -7.88
CA ALA A 29 -6.54 1.62 -9.15
C ALA A 29 -5.87 2.94 -9.58
N LEU A 30 -6.31 4.08 -9.02
CA LEU A 30 -5.67 5.38 -9.26
C LEU A 30 -4.30 5.44 -8.57
N THR A 31 -3.42 6.26 -9.11
CA THR A 31 -2.09 6.51 -8.55
C THR A 31 -2.18 7.22 -7.19
N PHE A 32 -1.11 7.13 -6.39
CA PHE A 32 -1.05 7.89 -5.14
C PHE A 32 -1.20 9.40 -5.37
N GLU A 33 -0.63 9.94 -6.46
CA GLU A 33 -0.81 11.35 -6.83
C GLU A 33 -2.28 11.70 -7.11
N GLU A 34 -2.99 10.88 -7.89
CA GLU A 34 -4.42 11.07 -8.18
C GLU A 34 -5.32 10.92 -6.94
N LEU A 35 -4.82 10.25 -5.89
CA LEU A 35 -5.49 10.10 -4.59
C LEU A 35 -5.09 11.18 -3.58
N ASP A 36 -4.32 12.18 -3.99
CA ASP A 36 -3.76 13.23 -3.12
C ASP A 36 -2.91 12.65 -1.96
N LEU A 37 -2.27 11.49 -2.18
CA LEU A 37 -1.36 10.86 -1.23
C LEU A 37 0.07 11.29 -1.51
N ASP A 38 0.53 12.26 -0.70
CA ASP A 38 1.85 12.86 -0.83
C ASP A 38 3.02 11.91 -0.49
N SER A 39 4.25 12.42 -0.57
CA SER A 39 5.44 11.64 -0.24
C SER A 39 5.48 11.17 1.23
N LEU A 40 4.92 11.93 2.16
CA LEU A 40 4.90 11.58 3.57
C LEU A 40 3.92 10.42 3.81
N ALA A 41 2.74 10.46 3.19
CA ALA A 41 1.78 9.38 3.21
C ALA A 41 2.36 8.09 2.61
N ARG A 42 3.06 8.19 1.48
CA ARG A 42 3.73 7.03 0.85
C ARG A 42 4.84 6.43 1.73
N MET A 43 5.67 7.27 2.35
CA MET A 43 6.68 6.84 3.31
C MET A 43 6.07 6.12 4.53
N GLU A 44 4.96 6.64 5.06
CA GLU A 44 4.25 6.02 6.18
C GLU A 44 3.60 4.68 5.79
N ILE A 45 3.04 4.58 4.57
CA ILE A 45 2.56 3.31 4.02
C ILE A 45 3.72 2.29 3.96
N ALA A 46 4.87 2.66 3.39
CA ALA A 46 6.04 1.78 3.29
C ALA A 46 6.51 1.31 4.68
N THR A 47 6.64 2.24 5.63
CA THR A 47 7.06 1.94 7.01
C THR A 47 6.14 0.91 7.66
N ARG A 48 4.81 1.11 7.56
CA ARG A 48 3.83 0.20 8.16
C ARG A 48 3.80 -1.17 7.47
N ILE A 49 4.04 -1.23 6.17
CA ILE A 49 4.19 -2.49 5.44
C ILE A 49 5.42 -3.24 5.95
N GLN A 50 6.55 -2.56 6.11
CA GLN A 50 7.77 -3.15 6.64
C GLN A 50 7.58 -3.66 8.07
N GLU A 51 6.96 -2.89 8.95
CA GLU A 51 6.70 -3.29 10.34
C GLU A 51 5.75 -4.50 10.45
N LYS A 52 4.70 -4.55 9.63
CA LYS A 52 3.66 -5.58 9.72
C LYS A 52 3.99 -6.86 8.97
N PHE A 53 4.62 -6.73 7.80
CA PHE A 53 4.85 -7.83 6.85
C PHE A 53 6.34 -8.14 6.64
N GLY A 54 7.26 -7.32 7.14
CA GLY A 54 8.70 -7.51 6.95
C GLY A 54 9.18 -7.24 5.52
N VAL A 55 8.38 -6.54 4.71
CA VAL A 55 8.69 -6.24 3.30
C VAL A 55 9.05 -4.77 3.16
N ASP A 56 10.25 -4.52 2.64
CA ASP A 56 10.66 -3.18 2.23
C ASP A 56 10.12 -2.88 0.82
N VAL A 57 9.43 -1.74 0.70
CA VAL A 57 8.81 -1.26 -0.54
C VAL A 57 9.01 0.25 -0.73
N GLU A 58 9.84 0.91 0.08
CA GLU A 58 9.94 2.38 0.10
C GLU A 58 10.26 2.95 -1.29
N ASP A 59 11.26 2.37 -1.96
CA ASP A 59 11.69 2.78 -3.31
C ASP A 59 10.65 2.51 -4.41
N ASP A 60 9.69 1.60 -4.17
CA ASP A 60 8.66 1.25 -5.16
C ASP A 60 7.38 2.09 -5.04
N LEU A 61 7.15 2.72 -3.88
CA LEU A 61 5.98 3.58 -3.64
C LEU A 61 6.23 5.00 -4.17
N VAL A 62 6.39 5.12 -5.49
CA VAL A 62 6.46 6.40 -6.20
C VAL A 62 5.07 7.01 -6.42
N ALA A 63 5.01 8.29 -6.80
CA ALA A 63 3.75 9.01 -6.98
C ALA A 63 2.82 8.35 -8.01
N GLU A 64 3.41 7.74 -9.04
CA GLU A 64 2.73 7.04 -10.14
C GLU A 64 2.31 5.60 -9.79
N THR A 65 2.64 5.10 -8.60
CA THR A 65 2.22 3.78 -8.14
C THR A 65 0.80 3.85 -7.60
N SER A 66 -0.05 2.87 -7.92
CA SER A 66 -1.38 2.74 -7.31
C SER A 66 -1.35 1.87 -6.04
N PRO A 67 -2.28 2.06 -5.10
CA PRO A 67 -2.41 1.18 -3.94
C PRO A 67 -2.60 -0.30 -4.32
N GLN A 68 -3.30 -0.60 -5.42
CA GLN A 68 -3.44 -1.97 -5.92
C GLN A 68 -2.12 -2.55 -6.42
N GLN A 69 -1.31 -1.75 -7.12
CA GLN A 69 0.03 -2.16 -7.55
C GLN A 69 0.94 -2.42 -6.34
N ALA A 70 0.92 -1.52 -5.34
CA ALA A 70 1.63 -1.71 -4.08
C ALA A 70 1.24 -3.02 -3.39
N LYS A 71 -0.07 -3.33 -3.33
CA LYS A 71 -0.56 -4.61 -2.77
C LYS A 71 0.01 -5.82 -3.51
N HIS A 72 -0.03 -5.77 -4.85
CA HIS A 72 0.47 -6.87 -5.66
C HIS A 72 1.96 -7.09 -5.43
N LEU A 73 2.75 -6.01 -5.39
CA LEU A 73 4.19 -6.04 -5.16
C LEU A 73 4.55 -6.64 -3.80
N VAL A 74 3.86 -6.22 -2.73
CA VAL A 74 4.07 -6.79 -1.38
C VAL A 74 3.79 -8.29 -1.39
N ASN A 75 2.68 -8.71 -1.98
CA ASN A 75 2.31 -10.12 -2.03
C ASN A 75 3.30 -10.95 -2.84
N GLN A 76 3.82 -10.44 -3.97
CA GLN A 76 4.88 -11.12 -4.72
C GLN A 76 6.16 -11.32 -3.89
N ARG A 77 6.55 -10.32 -3.08
CA ARG A 77 7.72 -10.43 -2.19
C ARG A 77 7.49 -11.41 -1.05
N LEU A 78 6.29 -11.42 -0.46
CA LEU A 78 5.90 -12.38 0.57
C LEU A 78 5.92 -13.82 0.05
N GLU A 79 5.46 -14.05 -1.18
CA GLU A 79 5.52 -15.36 -1.84
C GLU A 79 6.95 -15.79 -2.16
N SER A 80 7.81 -14.85 -2.57
CA SER A 80 9.22 -15.15 -2.90
C SER A 80 10.09 -15.42 -1.67
N ALA A 81 9.68 -14.96 -0.49
CA ALA A 81 10.37 -15.14 0.78
C ALA A 81 9.91 -16.39 1.57
N ALA A 82 8.84 -17.06 1.12
CA ALA A 82 8.24 -18.24 1.76
C ALA A 82 8.89 -19.56 1.28
#